data_AF-A0A4R8V8G8-F1
#
_entry.id   AF-A0A4R8V8G8-F1
#
_cell.length_a   1.000
_cell.length_b   1.000
_cell.length_c   1.000
_cell.angle_alpha   90.00
_cell.angle_beta   90.00
_cell.angle_gamma   90.00
#
_symmetry.space_group_name_H-M   'P 1'
#
loop_
_entity.id
_entity.type
_entity.pdbx_description
1 polymer ?
#
loop_
_entity_poly.entity_id
_entity_poly.type
_entity_poly.pdbx_seq_one_letter_code
_entity_poly.pdbx_strand_id
1 'polypeptide(L)'
;MAPASSRRQGLLTAVDATTGEIRWDANTLSRRTDVESSSAVSVVDDVSQEDIVFLNWVDSAGNSQGIKYSVVSAHNVKTGAMLAEFSGHVTGPSIIDESSGNLAVSSFRPTDGARILTAIDPDSGTLWEQVLEGDTTPASASDKVIYLRVGMGNVTITWSDGHQQQRGQERIPMAVTP
;
A
#
# COMPACT_ATOMS: atom_id res chain seq x y z
N MET A 1 0.12 40.17 -13.50
CA MET A 1 1.28 39.26 -13.37
C MET A 1 1.13 38.53 -12.04
N ALA A 2 0.67 37.28 -12.06
CA ALA A 2 0.60 36.47 -10.85
C ALA A 2 2.03 36.01 -10.48
N PRO A 3 2.40 35.96 -9.19
CA PRO A 3 3.72 35.47 -8.80
C PRO A 3 3.85 34.00 -9.19
N ALA A 4 5.01 33.64 -9.76
CA ALA A 4 5.39 32.25 -9.98
C ALA A 4 5.37 31.53 -8.62
N SER A 5 4.50 30.53 -8.48
CA SER A 5 4.52 29.64 -7.33
C SER A 5 5.84 28.90 -7.33
N SER A 6 6.73 29.24 -6.39
CA SER A 6 7.94 28.46 -6.13
C SER A 6 7.52 27.10 -5.58
N ARG A 7 7.43 26.13 -6.49
CA ARG A 7 7.11 24.75 -6.15
C ARG A 7 8.23 24.22 -5.26
N ARG A 8 7.97 24.11 -3.96
CA ARG A 8 8.90 23.46 -3.03
C ARG A 8 8.99 21.99 -3.43
N GLN A 9 10.14 21.57 -3.95
CA GLN A 9 10.48 20.16 -4.04
C GLN A 9 10.50 19.62 -2.62
N GLY A 10 9.54 18.77 -2.27
CA GLY A 10 9.50 18.13 -0.96
C GLY A 10 10.51 16.99 -0.92
N LEU A 11 11.49 17.06 -0.02
CA LEU A 11 12.38 15.94 0.29
C LEU A 11 11.72 15.13 1.41
N LEU A 12 11.24 13.92 1.11
CA LEU A 12 10.83 13.00 2.15
C LEU A 12 12.08 12.36 2.76
N THR A 13 12.16 12.33 4.09
CA THR A 13 13.32 11.81 4.82
C THR A 13 12.83 10.99 5.99
N ALA A 14 13.39 9.79 6.17
CA ALA A 14 13.25 9.07 7.44
C ALA A 14 14.38 9.48 8.36
N VAL A 15 13.99 9.89 9.57
CA VAL A 15 14.91 10.38 10.59
C VAL A 15 14.75 9.50 11.82
N ASP A 16 15.87 9.09 12.40
CA ASP A 16 15.88 8.48 13.72
C ASP A 16 15.41 9.51 14.75
N ALA A 17 14.27 9.27 15.39
CA ALA A 17 13.69 10.24 16.33
C ALA A 17 14.55 10.46 17.60
N THR A 18 15.47 9.55 17.91
CA THR A 18 16.34 9.63 19.09
C THR A 18 17.62 10.40 18.77
N THR A 19 18.25 10.11 17.63
CA THR A 19 19.54 10.69 17.25
C THR A 19 19.43 11.90 16.32
N GLY A 20 18.29 12.04 15.63
CA GLY A 20 18.12 13.02 14.56
C GLY A 20 18.85 12.66 13.27
N GLU A 21 19.44 11.47 13.18
CA GLU A 21 20.18 11.03 12.00
C GLU A 21 19.24 10.63 10.87
N ILE A 22 19.60 11.00 9.64
CA ILE A 22 18.87 10.60 8.44
C ILE A 22 19.19 9.12 8.16
N ARG A 23 18.15 8.28 8.17
CA ARG A 23 18.26 6.87 7.79
C ARG A 23 18.22 6.70 6.28
N TRP A 24 17.31 7.41 5.61
CA TRP A 24 17.21 7.47 4.15
C TRP A 24 16.43 8.71 3.71
N ASP A 25 16.58 9.09 2.43
CA ASP A 25 15.87 10.21 1.82
C ASP A 25 15.24 9.85 0.45
N ALA A 26 14.30 10.67 -0.02
CA ALA A 26 13.54 10.44 -1.26
C ALA A 26 14.39 10.40 -2.54
N ASN A 27 15.63 10.89 -2.51
CA ASN A 27 16.58 10.78 -3.64
C ASN A 27 17.30 9.43 -3.62
N THR A 28 17.42 8.79 -2.46
CA THR A 28 17.95 7.43 -2.30
C THR A 28 16.91 6.33 -2.52
N LEU A 29 15.61 6.66 -2.41
CA LEU A 29 14.54 5.71 -2.71
C LEU A 29 14.56 5.32 -4.19
N SER A 30 14.46 4.02 -4.46
CA SER A 30 14.20 3.53 -5.82
C SER A 30 12.87 4.12 -6.30
N ARG A 31 12.94 4.97 -7.33
CA ARG A 31 11.77 5.54 -8.01
C ARG A 31 11.46 4.70 -9.24
N ARG A 32 10.18 4.66 -9.60
CA ARG A 32 9.79 4.20 -10.93
C ARG A 32 10.39 5.13 -12.00
N THR A 33 10.96 4.56 -13.06
CA THR A 33 11.69 5.31 -14.10
C THR A 33 10.82 6.27 -14.92
N ASP A 34 9.50 6.13 -14.86
CA ASP A 34 8.52 6.94 -15.59
C ASP A 34 7.86 8.04 -14.74
N VAL A 35 8.18 8.14 -13.45
CA VAL A 35 7.72 9.23 -12.58
C VAL A 35 8.72 10.38 -12.68
N GLU A 36 8.28 11.53 -13.17
CA GLU A 36 9.15 12.70 -13.30
C GLU A 36 9.78 13.09 -11.96
N SER A 37 11.03 13.55 -12.00
CA SER A 37 11.79 14.03 -10.85
C SER A 37 11.11 15.16 -10.07
N SER A 38 10.12 15.82 -10.67
CA SER A 38 9.35 16.94 -10.13
C SER A 38 8.06 16.54 -9.39
N SER A 39 7.77 15.24 -9.32
CA SER A 39 6.55 14.71 -8.70
C SER A 39 6.48 15.04 -7.21
N ALA A 40 5.29 15.40 -6.75
CA ALA A 40 5.04 15.58 -5.33
C ALA A 40 4.89 14.19 -4.69
N VAL A 41 5.48 14.00 -3.51
CA VAL A 41 5.35 12.78 -2.71
C VAL A 41 4.59 13.09 -1.41
N SER A 42 3.67 12.21 -1.03
CA SER A 42 2.96 12.27 0.26
C SER A 42 2.88 10.89 0.88
N VAL A 43 2.93 10.82 2.20
CA VAL A 43 2.66 9.57 2.94
C VAL A 43 1.17 9.26 2.87
N VAL A 44 0.82 7.98 2.71
CA VAL A 44 -0.55 7.48 2.85
C VAL A 44 -0.69 6.93 4.27
N ASP A 45 -1.01 7.82 5.21
CA ASP A 45 -0.94 7.53 6.65
C ASP A 45 -1.88 6.40 7.07
N ASP A 46 -3.09 6.32 6.50
CA ASP A 46 -4.14 5.36 6.88
C ASP A 46 -3.76 3.88 6.68
N VAL A 47 -2.73 3.62 5.89
CA VAL A 47 -2.24 2.25 5.59
C VAL A 47 -0.77 2.05 5.95
N SER A 48 -0.09 3.12 6.37
CA SER A 48 1.31 3.05 6.79
C SER A 48 1.39 2.48 8.21
N GLN A 49 2.36 1.60 8.41
CA GLN A 49 2.59 0.84 9.65
C GLN A 49 4.04 1.03 10.11
N GLU A 50 4.37 0.50 11.29
CA GLU A 50 5.69 0.64 11.91
C GLU A 50 6.86 0.27 10.96
N ASP A 51 6.69 -0.79 10.17
CA ASP A 51 7.73 -1.30 9.28
C ASP A 51 7.52 -0.96 7.79
N ILE A 52 6.32 -0.52 7.39
CA ILE A 52 5.97 -0.26 5.98
C ILE A 52 5.33 1.11 5.84
N VAL A 53 5.93 1.99 5.03
CA VAL A 53 5.36 3.29 4.68
C VAL A 53 4.88 3.29 3.23
N PHE A 54 3.69 3.83 3.00
CA PHE A 54 3.15 4.00 1.65
C PHE A 54 3.37 5.41 1.17
N LEU A 55 3.97 5.55 -0.01
CA LEU A 55 4.27 6.82 -0.64
C LEU A 55 3.42 6.96 -1.89
N ASN A 56 2.63 8.03 -1.95
CA ASN A 56 1.90 8.41 -3.14
C ASN A 56 2.70 9.45 -3.92
N TRP A 57 3.10 9.08 -5.13
CA TRP A 57 3.80 9.91 -6.10
C TRP A 57 2.79 10.45 -7.10
N VAL A 58 2.58 11.76 -7.08
CA VAL A 58 1.69 12.43 -8.03
C VAL A 58 2.52 13.05 -9.13
N ASP A 59 2.46 12.46 -10.32
CA ASP A 59 3.04 13.07 -11.50
C ASP A 59 2.27 14.35 -11.82
N SER A 60 3.05 15.40 -12.00
CA SER A 60 2.55 16.73 -12.25
C SER A 60 2.28 17.04 -13.71
N ALA A 61 2.88 16.28 -14.63
CA ALA A 61 2.65 16.42 -16.06
C ALA A 61 1.26 15.88 -16.44
N GLY A 62 0.83 14.78 -15.82
CA GLY A 62 -0.37 14.05 -16.23
C GLY A 62 -0.25 13.49 -17.64
N ASN A 63 -1.27 12.77 -18.13
CA ASN A 63 -1.31 12.43 -19.56
C ASN A 63 -1.63 13.65 -20.43
N SER A 64 -1.58 13.45 -21.75
CA SER A 64 -2.02 14.44 -22.76
C SER A 64 -3.48 14.91 -22.61
N GLN A 65 -4.25 14.30 -21.72
CA GLN A 65 -5.63 14.67 -21.37
C GLN A 65 -5.73 15.38 -19.99
N GLY A 66 -4.61 15.68 -19.33
CA GLY A 66 -4.56 16.36 -18.03
C GLY A 66 -4.92 15.48 -16.83
N ILE A 67 -5.00 14.16 -17.01
CA ILE A 67 -5.23 13.21 -15.91
C ILE A 67 -3.91 12.98 -15.20
N LYS A 68 -3.84 13.34 -13.91
CA LYS A 68 -2.66 13.10 -13.07
C LYS A 68 -2.54 11.60 -12.79
N TYR A 69 -1.37 11.04 -13.04
CA TYR A 69 -1.05 9.69 -12.57
C TYR A 69 -0.61 9.75 -11.12
N SER A 70 -1.21 8.91 -10.30
CA SER A 70 -0.81 8.64 -8.92
C SER A 70 -0.24 7.23 -8.94
N VAL A 71 1.05 7.12 -8.59
CA VAL A 71 1.70 5.84 -8.37
C VAL A 71 1.88 5.71 -6.88
N VAL A 72 1.37 4.64 -6.28
CA VAL A 72 1.62 4.35 -4.88
C VAL A 72 2.71 3.28 -4.78
N SER A 73 3.65 3.45 -3.87
CA SER A 73 4.67 2.44 -3.57
C SER A 73 4.74 2.19 -2.06
N ALA A 74 4.95 0.94 -1.68
CA ALA A 74 5.25 0.56 -0.30
C ALA A 74 6.77 0.50 -0.11
N HIS A 75 7.26 1.01 1.02
CA HIS A 75 8.68 1.02 1.34
C HIS A 75 8.91 0.50 2.76
N ASN A 76 10.01 -0.23 2.95
CA ASN A 76 10.48 -0.63 4.25
C ASN A 76 10.98 0.61 5.01
N VAL A 77 10.40 0.92 6.17
CA VAL A 77 10.71 2.13 6.95
C VAL A 77 12.15 2.14 7.47
N LYS A 78 12.76 0.97 7.71
CA LYS A 78 14.13 0.88 8.23
C LYS A 78 15.17 1.15 7.15
N THR A 79 14.94 0.64 5.94
CA THR A 79 15.95 0.62 4.87
C THR A 79 15.65 1.54 3.69
N GLY A 80 14.40 1.98 3.54
CA GLY A 80 13.92 2.70 2.36
C GLY A 80 13.72 1.80 1.12
N ALA A 81 13.99 0.49 1.23
CA ALA A 81 13.81 -0.44 0.12
C ALA A 81 12.35 -0.44 -0.34
N MET A 82 12.13 -0.37 -1.65
CA MET A 82 10.79 -0.50 -2.23
C MET A 82 10.34 -1.95 -2.12
N LEU A 83 9.19 -2.16 -1.47
CA LEU A 83 8.60 -3.48 -1.21
C LEU A 83 7.54 -3.85 -2.25
N ALA A 84 6.75 -2.86 -2.68
CA ALA A 84 5.67 -3.06 -3.65
C ALA A 84 5.38 -1.76 -4.42
N GLU A 85 4.79 -1.90 -5.60
CA GLU A 85 4.30 -0.81 -6.43
C GLU A 85 2.86 -1.09 -6.84
N PHE A 86 2.03 -0.06 -6.84
CA PHE A 86 0.60 -0.18 -7.11
C PHE A 86 0.22 0.60 -8.37
N SER A 87 -0.39 -0.12 -9.30
CA SER A 87 -1.04 0.46 -10.48
C SER A 87 -2.42 1.01 -10.10
N GLY A 88 -2.47 2.11 -9.32
CA GLY A 88 -3.73 2.73 -8.93
C GLY A 88 -3.67 3.46 -7.60
N HIS A 89 -4.84 3.65 -6.99
CA HIS A 89 -4.95 4.25 -5.67
C HIS A 89 -5.06 3.15 -4.62
N VAL A 90 -4.27 3.25 -3.55
CA VAL A 90 -4.56 2.45 -2.35
C VAL A 90 -5.88 2.98 -1.77
N THR A 91 -6.85 2.09 -1.62
CA THR A 91 -8.20 2.43 -1.21
C THR A 91 -8.71 1.36 -0.26
N GLY A 92 -9.16 1.78 0.92
CA GLY A 92 -9.81 0.90 1.88
C GLY A 92 -8.89 0.35 2.98
N PRO A 93 -9.41 -0.58 3.80
CA PRO A 93 -8.72 -1.05 4.99
C PRO A 93 -7.47 -1.85 4.60
N SER A 94 -6.39 -1.61 5.33
CA SER A 94 -5.24 -2.52 5.40
C SER A 94 -5.42 -3.46 6.58
N ILE A 95 -4.90 -4.68 6.44
CA ILE A 95 -4.91 -5.67 7.52
C ILE A 95 -3.52 -6.23 7.70
N ILE A 96 -3.10 -6.24 8.96
CA ILE A 96 -1.81 -6.75 9.39
C ILE A 96 -2.00 -8.10 10.08
N ASP A 97 -1.08 -9.03 9.83
CA ASP A 97 -0.78 -10.07 10.80
C ASP A 97 0.29 -9.55 11.77
N GLU A 98 -0.08 -9.32 13.02
CA GLU A 98 0.83 -8.77 14.03
C GLU A 98 2.01 -9.72 14.33
N SER A 99 1.87 -11.02 14.05
CA SER A 99 2.92 -11.99 14.35
C SER A 99 4.08 -11.96 13.34
N SER A 100 3.76 -11.80 12.05
CA SER A 100 4.75 -11.78 10.98
C SER A 100 5.04 -10.38 10.43
N GLY A 101 4.20 -9.39 10.74
CA GLY A 101 4.25 -8.05 10.14
C GLY A 101 3.75 -8.00 8.70
N ASN A 102 3.17 -9.10 8.18
CA ASN A 102 2.62 -9.14 6.83
C ASN A 102 1.43 -8.22 6.71
N LEU A 103 1.37 -7.51 5.58
CA LEU A 103 0.33 -6.52 5.31
C LEU A 103 -0.45 -6.87 4.05
N ALA A 104 -1.77 -6.89 4.16
CA ALA A 104 -2.68 -6.99 3.04
C ALA A 104 -3.34 -5.63 2.82
N VAL A 105 -3.17 -5.06 1.64
CA VAL A 105 -3.68 -3.73 1.30
C VAL A 105 -4.58 -3.80 0.08
N SER A 106 -5.74 -3.14 0.18
CA SER A 106 -6.66 -3.00 -0.94
C SER A 106 -6.31 -1.78 -1.79
N SER A 107 -6.34 -1.93 -3.10
CA SER A 107 -6.16 -0.86 -4.07
C SER A 107 -7.23 -0.90 -5.16
N PHE A 108 -7.43 0.22 -5.81
CA PHE A 108 -8.36 0.40 -6.92
C PHE A 108 -7.59 0.86 -8.14
N ARG A 109 -7.73 0.10 -9.24
CA ARG A 109 -7.11 0.39 -10.52
C ARG A 109 -8.10 1.16 -11.40
N PRO A 110 -7.88 2.46 -11.70
CA PRO A 110 -8.85 3.27 -12.43
C PRO A 110 -9.07 2.84 -13.89
N THR A 111 -8.10 2.17 -14.51
CA THR A 111 -8.15 1.83 -15.94
C THR A 111 -9.23 0.81 -16.27
N ASP A 112 -9.55 -0.09 -15.35
CA ASP A 112 -10.54 -1.15 -15.53
C ASP A 112 -11.52 -1.29 -14.35
N GLY A 113 -11.36 -0.45 -13.31
CA GLY A 113 -12.19 -0.47 -12.12
C GLY A 113 -11.93 -1.65 -11.18
N ALA A 114 -10.84 -2.40 -11.40
CA ALA A 114 -10.52 -3.56 -10.60
C ALA A 114 -10.15 -3.16 -9.16
N ARG A 115 -10.68 -3.90 -8.17
CA ARG A 115 -10.17 -3.91 -6.81
C ARG A 115 -9.10 -4.99 -6.70
N ILE A 116 -7.94 -4.63 -6.17
CA ILE A 116 -6.79 -5.53 -6.07
C ILE A 116 -6.40 -5.62 -4.59
N LEU A 117 -6.25 -6.83 -4.08
CA LEU A 117 -5.63 -7.09 -2.79
C LEU A 117 -4.18 -7.48 -3.03
N THR A 118 -3.25 -6.76 -2.42
CA THR A 118 -1.82 -7.06 -2.48
C THR A 118 -1.36 -7.48 -1.10
N ALA A 119 -0.71 -8.63 -1.01
CA ALA A 119 -0.01 -9.06 0.19
C ALA A 119 1.47 -8.70 0.11
N ILE A 120 2.00 -8.15 1.20
CA ILE A 120 3.36 -7.65 1.32
C ILE A 120 3.97 -8.26 2.58
N ASP A 121 5.18 -8.78 2.43
CA ASP A 121 6.07 -9.13 3.52
C ASP A 121 7.11 -8.01 3.70
N PRO A 122 7.34 -7.51 4.93
CA PRO A 122 8.20 -6.34 5.17
C PRO A 122 9.68 -6.59 4.83
N ASP A 123 10.11 -7.85 4.75
CA ASP A 123 11.50 -8.24 4.50
C ASP A 123 11.76 -8.59 3.02
N SER A 124 10.76 -9.15 2.33
CA SER A 124 10.89 -9.69 0.98
C SER A 124 10.04 -9.01 -0.09
N GLY A 125 9.09 -8.15 0.31
CA GLY A 125 8.26 -7.35 -0.60
C GLY A 125 6.94 -8.02 -0.98
N THR A 126 6.44 -7.75 -2.20
CA THR A 126 5.18 -8.33 -2.68
C THR A 126 5.21 -9.86 -2.67
N LEU A 127 4.29 -10.47 -1.93
CA LEU A 127 4.05 -11.91 -1.95
C LEU A 127 3.17 -12.30 -3.15
N TRP A 128 2.05 -11.59 -3.32
CA TRP A 128 1.11 -11.80 -4.42
C TRP A 128 0.14 -10.62 -4.56
N GLU A 129 -0.52 -10.58 -5.71
CA GLU A 129 -1.62 -9.67 -6.02
C GLU A 129 -2.82 -10.46 -6.52
N GLN A 130 -4.02 -10.10 -6.05
CA GLN A 130 -5.24 -10.76 -6.46
C GLN A 130 -6.34 -9.76 -6.78
N VAL A 131 -6.95 -9.91 -7.95
CA VAL A 131 -8.17 -9.15 -8.29
C VAL A 131 -9.33 -9.70 -7.47
N LEU A 132 -9.94 -8.81 -6.67
CA LEU A 132 -11.10 -9.11 -5.87
C LEU A 132 -12.38 -8.96 -6.69
N GLU A 133 -13.24 -9.96 -6.64
CA GLU A 133 -14.56 -9.90 -7.26
C GLU A 133 -15.58 -9.24 -6.31
N GLY A 134 -16.42 -8.36 -6.85
CA GLY A 134 -17.53 -7.74 -6.14
C GLY A 134 -17.13 -6.85 -4.94
N ASP A 135 -18.01 -6.78 -3.95
CA ASP A 135 -17.81 -6.01 -2.71
C ASP A 135 -17.06 -6.83 -1.66
N THR A 136 -15.86 -7.27 -2.03
CA THR A 136 -14.97 -7.99 -1.12
C THR A 136 -14.13 -7.01 -0.31
N THR A 137 -14.10 -7.17 1.02
CA THR A 137 -13.29 -6.32 1.91
C THR A 137 -12.50 -7.15 2.92
N PRO A 138 -11.23 -6.80 3.18
CA PRO A 138 -10.48 -7.36 4.30
C PRO A 138 -11.19 -7.12 5.64
N ALA A 139 -11.26 -8.15 6.50
CA ALA A 139 -11.92 -8.06 7.81
C ALA A 139 -11.04 -8.44 9.02
N SER A 140 -10.18 -9.44 8.90
CA SER A 140 -9.15 -9.77 9.91
C SER A 140 -8.02 -10.60 9.28
N ALA A 141 -6.92 -10.82 9.99
CA ALA A 141 -5.88 -11.76 9.60
C ALA A 141 -5.39 -12.58 10.80
N SER A 142 -4.69 -13.66 10.46
CA SER A 142 -3.89 -14.50 11.34
C SER A 142 -2.54 -14.76 10.66
N ASP A 143 -1.65 -15.50 11.31
CA ASP A 143 -0.35 -15.94 10.77
C ASP A 143 -0.43 -16.69 9.43
N LYS A 144 -1.58 -17.31 9.12
CA LYS A 144 -1.74 -18.17 7.93
C LYS A 144 -2.66 -17.61 6.87
N VAL A 145 -3.71 -16.90 7.29
CA VAL A 145 -4.78 -16.49 6.38
C VAL A 145 -5.28 -15.08 6.65
N ILE A 146 -5.74 -14.46 5.58
CA ILE A 146 -6.53 -13.23 5.55
C ILE A 146 -8.00 -13.64 5.43
N TYR A 147 -8.85 -13.10 6.31
CA TYR A 147 -10.29 -13.26 6.23
C TYR A 147 -10.90 -12.07 5.50
N LEU A 148 -11.64 -12.36 4.43
CA LEU A 148 -12.36 -11.40 3.62
C LEU A 148 -13.88 -11.55 3.81
N ARG A 149 -14.59 -10.43 3.87
CA ARG A 149 -16.06 -10.40 3.77
C ARG A 149 -16.46 -10.28 2.31
N VAL A 150 -17.39 -11.11 1.86
CA VAL A 150 -17.91 -11.12 0.48
C VAL A 150 -19.44 -11.19 0.52
N GLY A 151 -20.12 -10.04 0.41
CA GLY A 151 -21.57 -9.96 0.56
C GLY A 151 -22.04 -10.49 1.92
N MET A 152 -22.82 -11.59 1.92
CA MET A 152 -23.28 -12.25 3.15
C MET A 152 -22.39 -13.42 3.62
N GLY A 153 -21.28 -13.69 2.92
CA GLY A 153 -20.37 -14.80 3.22
C GLY A 153 -18.96 -14.32 3.53
N ASN A 154 -18.10 -15.29 3.85
CA ASN A 154 -16.69 -15.07 4.13
C ASN A 154 -15.84 -15.91 3.20
N VAL A 155 -14.63 -15.43 2.95
CA VAL A 155 -13.61 -16.09 2.14
C VAL A 155 -12.29 -15.99 2.89
N THR A 156 -11.48 -17.04 2.85
CA THR A 156 -10.11 -16.99 3.34
C THR A 156 -9.14 -17.03 2.17
N ILE A 157 -8.04 -16.30 2.32
CA ILE A 157 -6.90 -16.34 1.40
C ILE A 157 -5.66 -16.63 2.23
N THR A 158 -4.81 -17.53 1.75
CA THR A 158 -3.52 -17.85 2.37
C THR A 158 -2.47 -16.78 2.08
N TRP A 159 -1.69 -16.40 3.09
CA TRP A 159 -0.61 -15.43 2.93
C TRP A 159 0.48 -15.91 1.98
N SER A 160 0.78 -17.21 1.98
CA SER A 160 1.93 -17.77 1.25
C SER A 160 1.83 -17.68 -0.27
N ASP A 161 0.62 -17.78 -0.82
CA ASP A 161 0.41 -17.99 -2.25
C ASP A 161 -0.86 -17.34 -2.82
N GLY A 162 -1.65 -16.65 -2.00
CA GLY A 162 -2.88 -15.99 -2.44
C GLY A 162 -3.99 -16.98 -2.79
N HIS A 163 -3.87 -18.25 -2.40
CA HIS A 163 -4.87 -19.25 -2.74
C HIS A 163 -6.17 -18.99 -1.96
N GLN A 164 -7.24 -18.71 -2.71
CA GLN A 164 -8.56 -18.50 -2.16
C GLN A 164 -9.22 -19.84 -1.78
N GLN A 165 -9.62 -19.99 -0.52
CA GLN A 165 -10.44 -21.11 -0.07
C GLN A 165 -11.90 -20.65 0.08
N GLN A 166 -12.83 -21.38 -0.55
CA GLN A 166 -14.19 -20.88 -0.79
C GLN A 166 -15.19 -21.19 0.36
N ARG A 167 -15.86 -20.11 0.78
CA ARG A 167 -17.21 -19.95 1.38
C ARG A 167 -17.73 -21.05 2.32
N GLY A 168 -17.45 -20.88 3.60
CA GLY A 168 -18.30 -21.37 4.69
C GLY A 168 -19.06 -20.22 5.37
N GLN A 169 -20.10 -20.54 6.17
CA GLN A 169 -20.63 -19.63 7.21
C GLN A 169 -19.66 -19.51 8.40
N GLU A 170 -18.35 -19.66 8.17
CA GLU A 170 -17.37 -19.61 9.24
C GLU A 170 -17.34 -18.20 9.82
N ARG A 171 -17.42 -18.13 11.15
CA ARG A 171 -17.33 -16.85 11.85
C ARG A 171 -15.93 -16.30 11.63
N ILE A 172 -15.85 -15.07 11.12
CA ILE A 172 -14.60 -14.32 11.11
C ILE A 172 -14.17 -14.16 12.58
N PRO A 173 -12.97 -14.62 12.97
CA PRO A 173 -12.44 -14.35 14.30
C PRO A 173 -12.37 -12.83 14.48
N MET A 174 -13.09 -12.31 15.47
CA MET A 174 -12.91 -10.91 15.86
C MET A 174 -11.72 -10.84 16.80
N ALA A 175 -10.79 -9.92 16.54
CA ALA A 175 -9.81 -9.53 17.54
C ALA A 175 -10.57 -9.02 18.78
N VAL A 176 -10.44 -9.72 19.90
CA VAL A 176 -10.92 -9.24 21.19
C VAL A 176 -9.79 -8.40 21.76
N THR A 177 -9.90 -7.08 21.66
CA THR A 177 -9.01 -6.16 22.38
C THR A 177 -9.18 -6.39 23.89
N PRO A 178 -8.08 -6.55 24.67
CA PRO A 178 -8.12 -6.57 26.13
C PRO A 178 -8.72 -5.30 26.73
#